data_AF-A0A1H7E855-F1
#
_entry.id   AF-A0A1H7E855-F1
#
_cell.length_a   1.000
_cell.length_b   1.000
_cell.length_c   1.000
_cell.angle_alpha   90.00
_cell.angle_beta   90.00
_cell.angle_gamma   90.00
#
_symmetry.space_group_name_H-M   'P 1'
#
loop_
_entity.id
_entity.type
_entity.pdbx_description
1 polymer ?
#
loop_
_entity_poly.entity_id
_entity_poly.type
_entity_poly.pdbx_seq_one_letter_code
_entity_poly.pdbx_strand_id
1 'polypeptide(L)'
;MSDMKLGGLAFDRGIDRVTYARQDAGTALPERGEAAPPDVGSRPQLDALLSRPSLDDGLEEAIRPQLENRDLLAPARFRQALDGALAQLRETAERMQPAAEAAGNDTGTEQLRVVNRAARLLNEECGLRDLLQMYRSVLYQG
;
A
#
# COMPACT_ATOMS: atom_id res chain seq x y z
N MET A 1 -1.63 -23.84 55.57
CA MET A 1 -0.23 -23.42 55.81
C MET A 1 0.63 -24.66 55.91
N SER A 2 1.14 -25.13 54.77
CA SER A 2 2.15 -26.20 54.71
C SER A 2 3.04 -25.88 53.52
N ASP A 3 4.20 -25.34 53.88
CA ASP A 3 5.26 -24.84 53.01
C ASP A 3 6.11 -26.04 52.58
N MET A 4 6.02 -26.46 51.32
CA MET A 4 6.77 -27.61 50.83
C MET A 4 8.06 -27.12 50.17
N LYS A 5 9.09 -26.95 51.00
CA LYS A 5 10.46 -26.65 50.57
C LYS A 5 10.94 -27.79 49.66
N LEU A 6 11.12 -27.52 48.36
CA LEU A 6 11.89 -28.39 47.49
C LEU A 6 13.35 -28.35 47.95
N GLY A 7 13.75 -29.37 48.71
CA GLY A 7 15.13 -29.62 49.09
C GLY A 7 16.01 -29.75 47.85
N GLY A 8 17.19 -29.12 47.91
CA GLY A 8 18.11 -28.92 46.81
C GLY A 8 18.45 -30.20 46.05
N LEU A 9 18.24 -30.15 44.73
CA LEU A 9 18.78 -31.10 43.78
C LEU A 9 20.00 -30.44 43.12
N ALA A 10 21.19 -30.80 43.57
CA ALA A 10 22.44 -30.47 42.89
C ALA A 10 22.68 -31.50 41.77
N PHE A 11 22.50 -31.09 40.51
CA PHE A 11 22.66 -31.94 39.33
C PHE A 11 24.13 -31.97 38.86
N ASP A 12 25.03 -32.53 39.66
CA ASP A 12 26.45 -32.59 39.30
C ASP A 12 26.90 -33.96 38.75
N ARG A 13 25.97 -34.91 38.56
CA ARG A 13 26.21 -36.15 37.78
C ARG A 13 24.96 -36.52 36.98
N GLY A 14 25.18 -36.89 35.70
CA GLY A 14 24.12 -37.24 34.74
C GLY A 14 23.27 -38.44 35.17
N ILE A 15 22.08 -38.55 34.59
CA ILE A 15 21.11 -39.63 34.85
C ILE A 15 21.68 -40.92 34.25
N ASP A 16 22.19 -41.81 35.11
CA ASP A 16 22.86 -43.04 34.66
C ASP A 16 21.89 -44.22 34.49
N ARG A 17 20.66 -44.15 35.06
CA ARG A 17 19.64 -45.20 34.89
C ARG A 17 18.24 -44.75 35.29
N VAL A 18 17.22 -45.14 34.52
CA VAL A 18 15.81 -45.04 34.88
C VAL A 18 15.27 -46.44 35.13
N THR A 19 14.78 -46.72 36.34
CA THR A 19 14.10 -47.98 36.68
C THR A 19 12.62 -47.70 36.92
N TYR A 20 11.74 -48.35 36.17
CA TYR A 20 10.30 -48.32 36.41
C TYR A 20 9.96 -49.15 37.64
N ALA A 21 9.55 -48.50 38.73
CA ALA A 21 8.86 -49.17 39.82
C ALA A 21 7.49 -49.61 39.31
N ARG A 22 7.31 -50.92 39.17
CA ARG A 22 6.00 -51.54 38.89
C ARG A 22 5.10 -51.25 40.09
N GLN A 23 4.10 -50.39 39.90
CA GLN A 23 2.98 -50.22 40.80
C GLN A 23 1.72 -50.63 40.04
N ASP A 24 1.24 -51.83 40.35
CA ASP A 24 -0.02 -52.36 39.83
C ASP A 24 -1.21 -51.66 40.48
N ALA A 25 -2.26 -51.53 39.66
CA ALA A 25 -3.65 -51.20 39.96
C ALA A 25 -4.04 -49.73 40.18
N GLY A 26 -4.79 -49.20 39.20
CA GLY A 26 -5.95 -48.34 39.52
C GLY A 26 -5.95 -46.92 38.97
N THR A 27 -5.68 -46.70 37.69
CA THR A 27 -6.25 -45.57 36.95
C THR A 27 -6.15 -45.87 35.46
N ALA A 28 -7.17 -46.54 34.91
CA ALA A 28 -7.32 -46.57 33.47
C ALA A 28 -7.47 -45.10 33.01
N LEU A 29 -6.60 -44.67 32.11
CA LEU A 29 -6.81 -43.43 31.37
C LEU A 29 -8.19 -43.53 30.71
N PRO A 30 -8.98 -42.45 30.64
CA PRO A 30 -10.19 -42.46 29.84
C PRO A 30 -9.83 -43.00 28.46
N GLU A 31 -10.55 -44.00 27.99
CA GLU A 31 -10.34 -44.47 26.62
C GLU A 31 -10.40 -43.25 25.71
N ARG A 32 -9.39 -43.12 24.85
CA ARG A 32 -9.36 -42.08 23.84
C ARG A 32 -10.55 -42.39 22.92
N GLY A 33 -11.71 -41.83 23.25
CA GLY A 33 -12.82 -41.77 22.31
C GLY A 33 -12.25 -41.10 21.08
N GLU A 34 -12.16 -41.85 19.98
CA GLU A 34 -12.00 -41.26 18.67
C GLU A 34 -13.28 -40.44 18.45
N ALA A 35 -13.27 -39.21 18.94
CA ALA A 35 -14.21 -38.21 18.48
C ALA A 35 -13.98 -38.16 16.97
N ALA A 36 -15.01 -38.52 16.21
CA ALA A 36 -15.00 -38.36 14.76
C ALA A 36 -14.48 -36.94 14.46
N PRO A 37 -13.60 -36.77 13.45
CA PRO A 37 -13.18 -35.44 13.04
C PRO A 37 -14.44 -34.58 12.93
N PRO A 38 -14.49 -33.40 13.56
CA PRO A 38 -15.69 -32.59 13.50
C PRO A 38 -16.06 -32.40 12.03
N ASP A 39 -17.26 -32.86 11.63
CA ASP A 39 -17.86 -32.64 10.30
C ASP A 39 -18.14 -31.15 10.01
N VAL A 40 -17.64 -30.26 10.88
CA VAL A 40 -17.63 -28.82 10.67
C VAL A 40 -16.63 -28.58 9.55
N GLY A 41 -17.17 -28.44 8.32
CA GLY A 41 -16.40 -28.13 7.14
C GLY A 41 -15.33 -27.11 7.48
N SER A 42 -14.06 -27.43 7.20
CA SER A 42 -12.90 -26.61 7.54
C SER A 42 -12.78 -25.34 6.68
N ARG A 43 -13.69 -25.16 5.71
CA ARG A 43 -13.74 -24.02 4.79
C ARG A 43 -14.07 -22.65 5.40
N PRO A 44 -14.99 -22.48 6.38
CA PRO A 44 -15.41 -21.16 6.83
C PRO A 44 -14.31 -20.46 7.64
N GLN A 45 -13.43 -21.21 8.32
CA GLN A 45 -12.31 -20.61 9.07
C GLN A 45 -11.16 -20.21 8.13
N LEU A 46 -10.90 -21.01 7.10
CA LEU A 46 -9.87 -20.73 6.10
C LEU A 46 -10.30 -19.56 5.21
N ASP A 47 -11.56 -19.51 4.79
CA ASP A 47 -12.15 -18.34 4.12
C ASP A 47 -12.13 -17.10 5.03
N ALA A 48 -12.37 -17.24 6.33
CA ALA A 48 -12.28 -16.11 7.28
C ALA A 48 -10.84 -15.59 7.48
N LEU A 49 -9.82 -16.41 7.22
CA LEU A 49 -8.41 -15.99 7.24
C LEU A 49 -7.98 -15.41 5.91
N LEU A 50 -8.40 -16.01 4.79
CA LEU A 50 -8.07 -15.56 3.43
C LEU A 50 -8.83 -14.31 3.00
N SER A 51 -9.98 -14.02 3.62
CA SER A 51 -10.74 -12.78 3.40
C SER A 51 -10.19 -11.58 4.17
N ARG A 52 -9.18 -11.77 5.03
CA ARG A 52 -8.54 -10.66 5.72
C ARG A 52 -7.62 -9.93 4.76
N PRO A 53 -7.72 -8.60 4.65
CA PRO A 53 -6.77 -7.82 3.87
C PRO A 53 -5.37 -8.07 4.42
N SER A 54 -4.47 -8.43 3.52
CA SER A 54 -3.06 -8.64 3.83
C SER A 54 -2.36 -7.30 4.05
N LEU A 55 -1.15 -7.35 4.61
CA LEU A 55 -0.30 -6.16 4.69
C LEU A 55 0.02 -5.61 3.29
N ASP A 56 0.16 -6.50 2.30
CA ASP A 56 0.38 -6.12 0.90
C ASP A 56 -0.83 -5.36 0.33
N ASP A 57 -2.06 -5.78 0.63
CA ASP A 57 -3.28 -5.06 0.22
C ASP A 57 -3.34 -3.66 0.84
N GLY A 58 -2.99 -3.55 2.13
CA GLY A 58 -2.95 -2.26 2.83
C GLY A 58 -1.86 -1.33 2.32
N LEU A 59 -0.68 -1.89 1.97
CA LEU A 59 0.36 -1.13 1.29
C LEU A 59 -0.12 -0.70 -0.09
N GLU A 60 -0.70 -1.60 -0.89
CA GLU A 60 -1.17 -1.28 -2.23
C GLU A 60 -2.19 -0.13 -2.20
N GLU A 61 -3.14 -0.16 -1.26
CA GLU A 61 -4.11 0.91 -1.07
C GLU A 61 -3.46 2.23 -0.62
N ALA A 62 -2.42 2.17 0.22
CA ALA A 62 -1.70 3.34 0.69
C ALA A 62 -0.83 4.01 -0.38
N ILE A 63 -0.21 3.24 -1.29
CA ILE A 63 0.61 3.80 -2.39
C ILE A 63 -0.19 4.06 -3.67
N ARG A 64 -1.44 3.58 -3.78
CA ARG A 64 -2.27 3.84 -4.95
C ARG A 64 -2.64 5.33 -5.02
N PRO A 65 -2.30 6.02 -6.13
CA PRO A 65 -2.74 7.40 -6.30
C PRO A 65 -4.27 7.45 -6.34
N GLN A 66 -4.85 8.30 -5.51
CA GLN A 66 -6.29 8.57 -5.53
C GLN A 66 -6.61 9.40 -6.77
N LEU A 67 -7.04 8.73 -7.83
CA LEU A 67 -7.42 9.37 -9.08
C LEU A 67 -8.94 9.56 -9.09
N GLU A 68 -9.39 10.82 -9.02
CA GLU A 68 -10.81 11.15 -9.13
C GLU A 68 -11.39 10.72 -10.48
N ASN A 69 -10.59 10.83 -11.55
CA ASN A 69 -10.98 10.42 -12.89
C ASN A 69 -10.03 9.34 -13.45
N ARG A 70 -10.51 8.09 -13.46
CA ARG A 70 -9.76 6.93 -13.97
C ARG A 70 -9.48 7.00 -15.47
N ASP A 71 -10.27 7.77 -16.23
CA ASP A 71 -10.05 7.92 -17.67
C ASP A 71 -8.72 8.59 -17.99
N LEU A 72 -8.14 9.34 -17.04
CA LEU A 72 -6.81 9.95 -17.16
C LEU A 72 -5.68 8.92 -17.22
N LEU A 73 -5.94 7.65 -16.92
CA LEU A 73 -4.97 6.57 -17.12
C LEU A 73 -4.79 6.22 -18.60
N ALA A 74 -5.76 6.54 -19.45
CA ALA A 74 -5.64 6.32 -20.89
C ALA A 74 -4.70 7.38 -21.50
N PRO A 75 -3.64 6.99 -22.22
CA PRO A 75 -2.63 7.93 -22.73
C PRO A 75 -3.22 9.09 -23.55
N ALA A 76 -4.21 8.81 -24.40
CA ALA A 76 -4.88 9.83 -25.22
C ALA A 76 -5.68 10.82 -24.36
N ARG A 77 -6.40 10.32 -23.33
CA ARG A 77 -7.17 11.17 -22.41
C ARG A 77 -6.26 12.02 -21.56
N PHE A 78 -5.15 11.46 -21.09
CA PHE A 78 -4.15 12.21 -20.35
C PHE A 78 -3.54 13.33 -21.18
N ARG A 79 -3.20 13.05 -22.45
CA ARG A 79 -2.69 14.09 -23.35
C ARG A 79 -3.72 15.19 -23.56
N GLN A 80 -4.96 14.83 -23.85
CA GLN A 80 -6.06 15.78 -24.01
C GLN A 80 -6.25 16.65 -22.75
N ALA A 81 -6.14 16.06 -21.56
CA ALA A 81 -6.26 16.78 -20.31
C ALA A 81 -5.11 17.79 -20.09
N LEU A 82 -3.87 17.44 -20.47
CA LEU A 82 -2.73 18.35 -20.40
C LEU A 82 -2.88 19.53 -21.36
N ASP A 83 -3.27 19.25 -22.61
CA ASP A 83 -3.51 20.28 -23.61
C ASP A 83 -4.63 21.23 -23.16
N GLY A 84 -5.69 20.68 -22.55
CA GLY A 84 -6.78 21.46 -21.95
C GLY A 84 -6.32 22.31 -20.76
N ALA A 85 -5.54 21.74 -19.83
CA ALA A 85 -5.01 22.48 -18.69
C ALA A 85 -4.09 23.63 -19.12
N LEU A 86 -3.25 23.39 -20.13
CA LEU A 86 -2.38 24.41 -20.69
C LEU A 86 -3.17 25.54 -21.37
N ALA A 87 -4.22 25.21 -22.12
CA ALA A 87 -5.12 26.21 -22.69
C ALA A 87 -5.80 27.05 -21.60
N GLN A 88 -6.28 26.42 -20.52
CA GLN A 88 -6.90 27.12 -19.39
C GLN A 88 -5.91 28.04 -18.66
N LEU A 89 -4.66 27.64 -18.48
CA LEU A 89 -3.62 28.49 -17.90
C LEU A 89 -3.31 29.72 -18.77
N ARG A 90 -3.31 29.56 -20.10
CA ARG A 90 -3.12 30.69 -21.02
C ARG A 90 -4.31 31.64 -21.00
N GLU A 91 -5.52 31.10 -21.06
CA GLU A 91 -6.76 31.89 -21.04
C GLU A 91 -6.93 32.64 -19.71
N THR A 92 -6.55 32.03 -18.59
CA THR A 92 -6.55 32.71 -17.28
C THR A 92 -5.50 33.81 -17.20
N ALA A 93 -4.30 33.61 -17.75
CA ALA A 93 -3.29 34.66 -17.85
C ALA A 93 -3.79 35.84 -18.70
N GLU A 94 -4.38 35.59 -19.87
CA GLU A 94 -4.94 36.61 -20.75
C GLU A 94 -6.07 37.41 -20.06
N ARG A 95 -6.94 36.73 -19.30
CA ARG A 95 -8.00 37.39 -18.52
C ARG A 95 -7.46 38.24 -17.37
N MET A 96 -6.35 37.83 -16.74
CA MET A 96 -5.72 38.56 -15.65
C MET A 96 -4.87 39.75 -16.11
N GLN A 97 -4.38 39.70 -17.36
CA GLN A 97 -3.51 40.71 -17.97
C GLN A 97 -4.05 42.17 -17.82
N PRO A 98 -5.29 42.51 -18.26
CA PRO A 98 -5.78 43.89 -18.16
C PRO A 98 -6.01 44.34 -16.71
N ALA A 99 -6.39 43.41 -15.82
CA ALA A 99 -6.61 43.72 -14.40
C ALA A 99 -5.29 43.98 -13.67
N ALA A 100 -4.23 43.23 -14.00
CA ALA A 100 -2.89 43.44 -13.43
C ALA A 100 -2.27 44.76 -13.90
N GLU A 101 -2.47 45.14 -15.17
CA GLU A 101 -1.98 46.41 -15.73
C GLU A 101 -2.74 47.63 -15.17
N ALA A 102 -4.05 47.50 -14.96
CA ALA A 102 -4.88 48.57 -14.43
C ALA A 102 -4.72 48.78 -12.91
N ALA A 103 -4.50 47.70 -12.15
CA ALA A 103 -4.46 47.77 -10.69
C ALA A 103 -3.12 48.28 -10.14
N GLY A 104 -2.02 48.17 -10.90
CA GLY A 104 -0.68 48.61 -10.46
C GLY A 104 -0.23 48.00 -9.12
N ASN A 105 -0.89 46.94 -8.66
CA ASN A 105 -0.68 46.31 -7.38
C ASN A 105 0.27 45.12 -7.52
N ASP A 106 1.23 45.01 -6.61
CA ASP A 106 2.30 44.02 -6.70
C ASP A 106 1.72 42.58 -6.74
N THR A 107 0.69 42.33 -5.91
CA THR A 107 0.01 41.02 -5.81
C THR A 107 -0.65 40.55 -7.11
N GLY A 108 -1.30 41.44 -7.87
CA GLY A 108 -1.95 41.07 -9.14
C GLY A 108 -0.91 40.72 -10.21
N THR A 109 0.19 41.47 -10.23
CA THR A 109 1.31 41.18 -11.13
C THR A 109 2.07 39.90 -10.76
N GLU A 110 2.22 39.61 -9.46
CA GLU A 110 2.81 38.34 -8.99
C GLU A 110 1.97 37.14 -9.39
N GLN A 111 0.65 37.19 -9.19
CA GLN A 111 -0.26 36.12 -9.62
C GLN A 111 -0.15 35.86 -11.12
N LEU A 112 -0.14 36.91 -11.94
CA LEU A 112 0.04 36.80 -13.38
C LEU A 112 1.39 36.16 -13.76
N ARG A 113 2.48 36.52 -13.06
CA ARG A 113 3.81 35.91 -13.27
C ARG A 113 3.79 34.42 -12.92
N VAL A 114 3.15 34.03 -11.83
CA VAL A 114 3.03 32.63 -11.40
C VAL A 114 2.27 31.82 -12.43
N VAL A 115 1.13 32.31 -12.93
CA VAL A 115 0.33 31.62 -13.96
C VAL A 115 1.13 31.48 -15.26
N ASN A 116 1.80 32.54 -15.70
CA ASN A 116 2.66 32.49 -16.89
C ASN A 116 3.81 31.50 -16.73
N ARG A 117 4.41 31.41 -15.54
CA ARG A 117 5.46 30.44 -15.23
C ARG A 117 4.91 29.01 -15.26
N ALA A 118 3.74 28.77 -14.68
CA ALA A 118 3.08 27.48 -14.71
C ALA A 118 2.77 27.04 -16.15
N ALA A 119 2.27 27.94 -17.00
CA ALA A 119 2.02 27.66 -18.41
C ALA A 119 3.29 27.29 -19.18
N ARG A 120 4.42 27.95 -18.89
CA ARG A 120 5.72 27.62 -19.51
C ARG A 120 6.23 26.24 -19.07
N LEU A 121 6.23 25.97 -17.77
CA LEU A 121 6.67 24.68 -17.22
C LEU A 121 5.82 23.53 -17.77
N LEU A 122 4.49 23.68 -17.80
CA LEU A 122 3.61 22.65 -18.36
C LEU A 122 3.87 22.41 -19.85
N ASN A 123 4.17 23.47 -20.61
CA ASN A 123 4.50 23.37 -22.02
C ASN A 123 5.82 22.61 -22.26
N GLU A 124 6.84 22.86 -21.42
CA GLU A 124 8.10 22.13 -21.44
C GLU A 124 7.89 20.63 -21.15
N GLU A 125 7.10 20.30 -20.13
CA GLU A 125 6.74 18.91 -19.79
C GLU A 125 6.01 18.20 -20.93
N CYS A 126 5.08 18.88 -21.62
CA CYS A 126 4.43 18.32 -22.81
C CYS A 126 5.45 18.03 -23.92
N GLY A 127 6.38 18.95 -24.17
CA GLY A 127 7.44 18.76 -25.17
C GLY A 127 8.39 17.61 -24.83
N LEU A 128 8.78 17.46 -23.56
CA LEU A 128 9.61 16.34 -23.11
C LEU A 128 8.93 14.99 -23.34
N ARG A 129 7.61 14.91 -23.12
CA ARG A 129 6.85 13.69 -23.36
C ARG A 129 6.72 13.35 -24.83
N ASP A 130 6.55 14.35 -25.70
CA ASP A 130 6.52 14.14 -27.15
C ASP A 130 7.87 13.61 -27.64
N LEU A 131 8.96 14.17 -27.14
CA LEU A 131 10.32 13.73 -27.41
C LEU A 131 10.58 12.30 -26.91
N LEU A 132 10.11 11.95 -25.72
CA LEU A 132 10.17 10.57 -25.20
C LEU A 132 9.37 9.61 -26.09
N GLN A 133 8.16 9.99 -26.51
CA GLN A 133 7.34 9.18 -27.39
C GLN A 133 8.00 8.95 -28.75
N MET A 134 8.63 9.98 -29.31
CA MET A 134 9.43 9.88 -30.54
C MET A 134 10.57 8.88 -30.36
N TYR A 135 11.42 9.03 -29.33
CA TYR A 135 12.52 8.09 -29.08
C TYR A 135 12.03 6.66 -28.87
N ARG A 136 10.93 6.50 -28.14
CA ARG A 136 10.29 5.19 -27.94
C ARG A 136 9.85 4.58 -29.26
N SER A 137 9.26 5.36 -30.18
CA SER A 137 8.88 4.85 -31.51
C SER A 137 10.08 4.45 -32.36
N VAL A 138 11.19 5.21 -32.30
CA VAL A 138 12.42 4.89 -33.01
C VAL A 138 13.03 3.58 -32.50
N LEU A 139 13.03 3.37 -31.17
CA LEU A 139 13.51 2.13 -30.56
C LEU A 139 12.71 0.89 -30.96
N TYR A 140 11.40 1.02 -31.19
CA TYR A 140 10.57 -0.11 -31.64
C TYR A 140 10.65 -0.39 -33.13
N GLN A 141 11.25 0.51 -33.92
CA GLN A 141 11.43 0.34 -35.37
C GLN A 141 12.75 -0.32 -35.76
N GLY A 142 13.71 -0.42 -34.83
CA GLY A 142 14.98 -1.13 -35.00
C GLY A 142 14.96 -2.51 -34.37
#